data_AF-A0A397VMM2-F1
#
_entry.id   AF-A0A397VMM2-F1
#
_cell.length_a   1.000
_cell.length_b   1.000
_cell.length_c   1.000
_cell.angle_alpha   90.00
_cell.angle_beta   90.00
_cell.angle_gamma   90.00
#
_symmetry.space_group_name_H-M   'P 1'
#
loop_
_entity.id
_entity.type
_entity.pdbx_description
1 polymer ?
#
loop_
_entity_poly.entity_id
_entity_poly.type
_entity_poly.pdbx_seq_one_letter_code
_entity_poly.pdbx_strand_id
1 'polypeptide(L)'
;MASKILMGDMPELMENIFNNLKNEPNSLYSCALVSRHWCEMSIPILWQDPFSFNKKPLFISEYFSSLDEDEIYILKEYGINLKISRKLFNYGKFLKELNLTNLESKAREWTKLNLVKLISSKTYFDALVNVVINLLLKLLFESGAVLHKLDLSFSESFEFKPEIFYSIGRNELLFSRLQHLSLFVMSKIFNIENISIFLKVLAKNITTISSLNLVIYSDFEPRLFHSLYHAIIRIIKSQEQLKRFILDGVDHPTEFYGIISALECQKNSLQEIVIIRCAYNKEFEVLKDCKNLETLRIWYCSSKLLNLLDCKISTLDVIDCPIDVQTIPLILKNSGLLLQRLSFEPKNFGDIHEVVFFLEAIKSFCTNITYLNIKHIEFSTQLLELIGNLQKLQFLSLCCYVDNDIPEEELEIRVMQFAEILPLTLQYLDLGDNWQPCIDILLSHCNAPLKKLLIYCLNDEKHTRALIEFCIRNKALNYVGICKYSDLDENFRKEVEAHVVNVALVPSARIVVNF
;
A
#
# COMPACT_ATOMS: atom_id res chain seq x y z
N MET A 1 -33.03 10.52 -46.82
CA MET A 1 -33.06 11.07 -45.45
C MET A 1 -32.51 10.02 -44.51
N ALA A 2 -31.21 10.10 -44.19
CA ALA A 2 -30.60 9.24 -43.19
C ALA A 2 -31.07 9.70 -41.81
N SER A 3 -31.60 8.76 -41.02
CA SER A 3 -32.01 9.02 -39.64
C SER A 3 -30.81 9.54 -38.85
N LYS A 4 -30.85 10.83 -38.48
CA LYS A 4 -30.19 11.30 -37.25
C LYS A 4 -30.84 10.51 -36.11
N ILE A 5 -30.30 9.34 -35.81
CA ILE A 5 -30.49 8.72 -34.51
C ILE A 5 -29.87 9.72 -33.54
N LEU A 6 -30.72 10.41 -32.80
CA LEU A 6 -30.37 11.04 -31.55
C LEU A 6 -29.81 9.94 -30.64
N MET A 7 -28.51 9.64 -30.79
CA MET A 7 -27.75 9.22 -29.62
C MET A 7 -27.80 10.45 -28.72
N GLY A 8 -28.71 10.44 -27.76
CA GLY A 8 -28.65 11.39 -26.66
C GLY A 8 -27.28 11.17 -26.04
N ASP A 9 -26.36 12.12 -26.24
CA ASP A 9 -25.17 12.23 -25.43
C ASP A 9 -25.69 12.32 -23.99
N MET A 10 -25.52 11.25 -23.22
CA MET A 10 -25.80 11.21 -21.79
C MET A 10 -24.44 11.06 -21.09
N PRO A 11 -23.63 12.14 -21.03
CA PRO A 11 -22.26 12.07 -20.53
C PRO A 11 -22.20 11.55 -19.10
N GLU A 12 -23.23 11.82 -18.29
CA GLU A 12 -23.39 11.35 -16.92
C GLU A 12 -23.45 9.82 -16.83
N LEU A 13 -24.18 9.15 -17.73
CA LEU A 13 -24.24 7.70 -17.77
C LEU A 13 -22.89 7.10 -18.22
N MET A 14 -22.26 7.73 -19.20
CA MET A 14 -20.95 7.34 -19.71
C MET A 14 -19.86 7.49 -18.65
N GLU A 15 -19.86 8.61 -17.93
CA GLU A 15 -18.94 8.88 -16.83
C GLU A 15 -19.13 7.84 -15.71
N ASN A 16 -20.38 7.51 -15.37
CA ASN A 16 -20.67 6.42 -14.43
C ASN A 16 -20.13 5.07 -14.92
N ILE A 17 -20.32 4.72 -16.19
CA ILE A 17 -19.76 3.48 -16.76
C ILE A 17 -18.23 3.48 -16.64
N PHE A 18 -17.56 4.54 -17.09
CA PHE A 18 -16.10 4.59 -17.07
C PHE A 18 -15.51 4.66 -15.67
N ASN A 19 -16.18 5.32 -14.72
CA ASN A 19 -15.79 5.33 -13.31
C ASN A 19 -15.81 3.92 -12.70
N ASN A 20 -16.75 3.08 -13.13
CA ASN A 20 -16.79 1.66 -12.73
C ASN A 20 -15.73 0.82 -13.44
N LEU A 21 -15.35 1.19 -14.67
CA LEU A 21 -14.37 0.45 -15.49
C LEU A 21 -12.91 0.95 -15.34
N LYS A 22 -12.64 1.97 -14.52
CA LYS A 22 -11.32 2.62 -14.42
C LYS A 22 -10.16 1.66 -14.14
N ASN A 23 -10.43 0.56 -13.43
CA ASN A 23 -9.45 -0.47 -13.08
C ASN A 23 -9.46 -1.67 -14.05
N GLU A 24 -10.24 -1.60 -15.14
CA GLU A 24 -10.41 -2.66 -16.13
C GLU A 24 -9.95 -2.19 -17.52
N PRO A 25 -8.64 -2.18 -17.79
CA PRO A 25 -8.10 -1.64 -19.04
C PRO A 25 -8.56 -2.39 -20.30
N ASN A 26 -8.94 -3.67 -20.18
CA ASN A 26 -9.53 -4.44 -21.29
C ASN A 26 -10.94 -3.95 -21.64
N SER A 27 -11.76 -3.69 -20.62
CA SER A 27 -13.12 -3.16 -20.77
C SER A 27 -13.06 -1.75 -21.37
N LEU A 28 -12.16 -0.89 -20.88
CA LEU A 28 -11.93 0.45 -21.42
C LEU A 28 -11.43 0.42 -22.87
N TYR A 29 -10.54 -0.50 -23.23
CA TYR A 29 -10.10 -0.66 -24.60
C TYR A 29 -11.26 -1.10 -25.51
N SER A 30 -12.10 -2.03 -25.05
CA SER A 30 -13.28 -2.47 -25.79
C SER A 30 -14.26 -1.32 -26.01
N CYS A 31 -14.45 -0.48 -24.99
CA CYS A 31 -15.23 0.77 -25.10
C CYS A 31 -14.67 1.71 -26.18
N ALA A 32 -13.34 1.84 -26.27
CA ALA A 32 -12.70 2.70 -27.26
C ALA A 32 -13.00 2.32 -28.72
N LEU A 33 -13.41 1.07 -28.95
CA LEU A 33 -13.71 0.54 -30.28
C LEU A 33 -15.20 0.67 -30.67
N VAL A 34 -16.07 1.07 -29.74
CA VAL A 34 -17.52 1.15 -29.96
C VAL A 34 -17.89 2.27 -30.93
N SER A 35 -17.42 3.49 -30.66
CA SER A 35 -17.68 4.67 -31.48
C SER A 35 -16.65 5.76 -31.19
N ARG A 36 -16.60 6.81 -32.04
CA ARG A 36 -15.70 7.95 -31.84
C ARG A 36 -15.89 8.63 -30.48
N HIS A 37 -17.13 8.81 -30.04
CA HIS A 37 -17.44 9.45 -28.76
C HIS A 37 -16.93 8.60 -27.58
N TRP A 38 -17.19 7.29 -27.60
CA TRP A 38 -16.69 6.37 -26.59
C TRP A 38 -15.17 6.34 -26.55
N CYS A 39 -14.53 6.35 -27.73
CA CYS A 39 -13.07 6.45 -27.88
C CYS A 39 -12.50 7.73 -27.23
N GLU A 40 -13.10 8.89 -27.50
CA GLU A 40 -12.68 10.18 -26.97
C GLU A 40 -12.78 10.25 -25.43
N MET A 41 -13.68 9.48 -24.80
CA MET A 41 -13.80 9.40 -23.35
C MET A 41 -12.93 8.29 -22.71
N SER A 42 -12.82 7.12 -23.35
CA SER A 42 -12.11 5.98 -22.78
C SER A 42 -10.58 6.10 -22.91
N ILE A 43 -10.08 6.69 -24.00
CA ILE A 43 -8.63 6.84 -24.24
C ILE A 43 -7.95 7.69 -23.16
N PRO A 44 -8.47 8.87 -22.77
CA PRO A 44 -7.89 9.65 -21.68
C PRO A 44 -7.80 8.90 -20.35
N ILE A 45 -8.71 7.96 -20.08
CA ILE A 45 -8.73 7.15 -18.86
C ILE A 45 -7.72 5.99 -18.98
N LEU A 46 -7.73 5.30 -20.12
CA LEU A 46 -6.82 4.18 -20.39
C LEU A 46 -5.33 4.62 -20.37
N TRP A 47 -5.04 5.85 -20.76
CA TRP A 47 -3.67 6.38 -20.84
C TRP A 47 -3.21 7.18 -19.61
N GLN A 48 -3.95 7.11 -18.49
CA GLN A 48 -3.53 7.74 -17.22
C GLN A 48 -2.30 7.07 -16.60
N ASP A 49 -2.23 5.75 -16.67
CA ASP A 49 -1.11 4.94 -16.15
C ASP A 49 -0.85 3.72 -17.08
N PRO A 50 -0.36 3.94 -18.31
CA PRO A 50 -0.22 2.86 -19.29
C PRO A 50 0.91 1.88 -18.96
N PHE A 51 1.86 2.28 -18.11
CA PHE A 51 3.04 1.47 -17.78
C PHE A 51 2.77 0.42 -16.70
N SER A 52 1.71 0.55 -15.90
CA SER A 52 1.34 -0.45 -14.90
C SER A 52 0.64 -1.69 -15.47
N PHE A 53 0.19 -1.64 -16.72
CA PHE A 53 -0.54 -2.77 -17.32
C PHE A 53 0.34 -3.99 -17.50
N ASN A 54 -0.16 -5.16 -17.10
CA ASN A 54 0.47 -6.45 -17.40
C ASN A 54 0.19 -6.88 -18.86
N LYS A 55 0.56 -6.03 -19.83
CA LYS A 55 0.45 -6.26 -21.28
C LYS A 55 1.77 -5.99 -21.98
N LYS A 56 1.91 -6.56 -23.18
CA LYS A 56 3.05 -6.28 -24.07
C LYS A 56 3.13 -4.77 -24.35
N PRO A 57 4.31 -4.15 -24.29
CA PRO A 57 4.50 -2.70 -24.34
C PRO A 57 4.43 -2.13 -25.76
N LEU A 58 3.68 -2.74 -26.67
CA LEU A 58 3.57 -2.27 -28.07
C LEU A 58 3.04 -0.82 -28.17
N PHE A 59 2.31 -0.37 -27.15
CA PHE A 59 1.82 1.01 -27.03
C PHE A 59 2.96 2.05 -26.94
N ILE A 60 4.18 1.66 -26.56
CA ILE A 60 5.33 2.58 -26.53
C ILE A 60 5.59 3.18 -27.92
N SER A 61 5.37 2.41 -28.98
CA SER A 61 5.51 2.89 -30.37
C SER A 61 4.57 4.07 -30.68
N GLU A 62 3.43 4.18 -29.99
CA GLU A 62 2.51 5.31 -30.16
C GLU A 62 3.13 6.61 -29.65
N TYR A 63 3.96 6.59 -28.60
CA TYR A 63 4.72 7.78 -28.18
C TYR A 63 5.75 8.16 -29.24
N PHE A 64 6.50 7.17 -29.74
CA PHE A 64 7.58 7.39 -30.70
C PHE A 64 7.14 7.83 -32.09
N SER A 65 5.84 7.77 -32.40
CA SER A 65 5.29 8.45 -33.57
C SER A 65 5.47 9.97 -33.56
N SER A 66 5.93 10.54 -32.43
CA SER A 66 6.23 11.95 -32.23
C SER A 66 7.70 12.33 -32.46
N LEU A 67 8.58 11.35 -32.64
CA LEU A 67 10.01 11.60 -32.76
C LEU A 67 10.34 12.35 -34.06
N ASP A 68 11.38 13.17 -34.01
CA ASP A 68 11.96 13.80 -35.19
C ASP A 68 12.87 12.83 -35.98
N GLU A 69 13.32 13.24 -37.17
CA GLU A 69 14.13 12.41 -38.04
C GLU A 69 15.47 11.99 -37.40
N ASP A 70 16.07 12.86 -36.59
CA ASP A 70 17.34 12.62 -35.92
C ASP A 70 17.18 11.60 -34.78
N GLU A 71 16.11 11.70 -33.99
CA GLU A 71 15.77 10.74 -32.94
C GLU A 71 15.43 9.36 -33.50
N ILE A 72 14.70 9.32 -34.62
CA ILE A 72 14.43 8.08 -35.35
C ILE A 72 15.73 7.47 -35.86
N TYR A 73 16.65 8.29 -36.38
CA TYR A 73 17.96 7.84 -36.84
C TYR A 73 18.78 7.24 -35.70
N ILE A 74 18.84 7.88 -34.53
CA ILE A 74 19.52 7.36 -33.33
C ILE A 74 19.02 5.96 -33.00
N LEU A 75 17.70 5.74 -32.93
CA LEU A 75 17.14 4.43 -32.60
C LEU A 75 17.48 3.36 -33.66
N LYS A 76 17.49 3.74 -34.95
CA LYS A 76 17.89 2.83 -36.04
C LYS A 76 19.37 2.44 -35.98
N GLU A 77 20.26 3.36 -35.62
CA GLU A 77 21.70 3.08 -35.43
C GLU A 77 21.94 2.03 -34.34
N TYR A 78 21.11 2.04 -33.29
CA TYR A 78 21.11 1.00 -32.25
C TYR A 78 20.41 -0.30 -32.67
N GLY A 79 20.00 -0.44 -33.94
CA GLY A 79 19.36 -1.63 -34.47
C GLY A 79 17.90 -1.81 -34.08
N ILE A 80 17.19 -0.74 -33.73
CA ILE A 80 15.75 -0.76 -33.44
C ILE A 80 14.95 -0.56 -34.72
N ASN A 81 14.03 -1.49 -35.01
CA ASN A 81 13.10 -1.39 -36.13
C ASN A 81 11.80 -0.72 -35.68
N LEU A 82 11.69 0.59 -35.94
CA LEU A 82 10.48 1.36 -35.65
C LEU A 82 9.45 1.24 -36.77
N LYS A 83 8.30 0.62 -36.47
CA LYS A 83 7.09 0.76 -37.28
C LYS A 83 6.29 1.96 -36.77
N ILE A 84 6.45 3.10 -37.43
CA ILE A 84 5.73 4.33 -37.07
C ILE A 84 4.36 4.36 -37.78
N SER A 85 3.29 4.40 -36.99
CA SER A 85 1.91 4.64 -37.44
C SER A 85 1.52 6.11 -37.24
N ARG A 86 0.46 6.56 -37.93
CA ARG A 86 -0.11 7.91 -37.75
C ARG A 86 -0.83 8.00 -36.40
N LYS A 87 -0.68 9.14 -35.71
CA LYS A 87 -1.36 9.42 -34.43
C LYS A 87 -2.85 9.66 -34.60
N LEU A 88 -3.64 9.01 -33.76
CA LEU A 88 -5.04 9.37 -33.53
C LEU A 88 -5.17 10.40 -32.40
N PHE A 89 -4.29 10.34 -31.39
CA PHE A 89 -4.31 11.23 -30.22
C PHE A 89 -2.89 11.64 -29.81
N ASN A 90 -2.78 12.72 -29.02
CA ASN A 90 -1.57 13.01 -28.24
C ASN A 90 -1.63 12.23 -26.92
N TYR A 91 -1.30 10.95 -26.99
CA TYR A 91 -1.42 10.03 -25.85
C TYR A 91 -0.62 10.46 -24.62
N GLY A 92 0.54 11.10 -24.81
CA GLY A 92 1.38 11.60 -23.71
C GLY A 92 0.63 12.56 -22.80
N LYS A 93 -0.21 13.42 -23.39
CA LYS A 93 -0.99 14.43 -22.65
C LYS A 93 -1.91 13.83 -21.58
N PHE A 94 -2.33 12.58 -21.75
CA PHE A 94 -3.24 11.92 -20.82
C PHE A 94 -2.55 11.28 -19.62
N LEU A 95 -1.21 11.23 -19.60
CA LEU A 95 -0.45 10.65 -18.50
C LEU A 95 -0.73 11.38 -17.18
N LYS A 96 -1.10 10.61 -16.15
CA LYS A 96 -1.37 11.08 -14.78
C LYS A 96 -0.44 10.44 -13.75
N GLU A 97 -0.06 9.19 -13.95
CA GLU A 97 0.86 8.49 -13.06
C GLU A 97 2.11 8.10 -13.83
N LEU A 98 3.28 8.38 -13.25
CA LEU A 98 4.55 7.96 -13.80
C LEU A 98 5.34 7.20 -12.74
N ASN A 99 5.47 5.90 -12.93
CA ASN A 99 6.35 5.06 -12.14
C ASN A 99 7.57 4.65 -12.99
N LEU A 100 8.76 5.07 -12.58
CA LEU A 100 9.97 4.86 -13.37
C LEU A 100 10.41 3.39 -13.42
N THR A 101 10.11 2.57 -12.41
CA THR A 101 10.39 1.13 -12.43
C THR A 101 9.52 0.43 -13.47
N ASN A 102 8.22 0.77 -13.53
CA ASN A 102 7.31 0.25 -14.53
C ASN A 102 7.71 0.72 -15.94
N LEU A 103 8.07 2.01 -16.08
CA LEU A 103 8.58 2.56 -17.35
C LEU A 103 9.83 1.79 -17.80
N GLU A 104 10.81 1.59 -16.93
CA GLU A 104 12.04 0.84 -17.25
C GLU A 104 11.72 -0.59 -17.67
N SER A 105 10.87 -1.29 -16.92
CA SER A 105 10.45 -2.66 -17.23
C SER A 105 9.80 -2.74 -18.62
N LYS A 106 8.87 -1.83 -18.92
CA LYS A 106 8.18 -1.77 -20.22
C LYS A 106 9.09 -1.35 -21.36
N ALA A 107 9.96 -0.37 -21.15
CA ALA A 107 10.96 0.03 -22.13
C ALA A 107 11.91 -1.12 -22.46
N ARG A 108 12.38 -1.86 -21.44
CA ARG A 108 13.24 -3.03 -21.61
C ARG A 108 12.58 -4.13 -22.43
N GLU A 109 11.32 -4.46 -22.14
CA GLU A 109 10.56 -5.44 -22.91
C GLU A 109 10.32 -4.96 -24.35
N TRP A 110 9.96 -3.69 -24.54
CA TRP A 110 9.75 -3.11 -25.87
C TRP A 110 11.03 -3.10 -26.70
N THR A 111 12.17 -2.74 -26.12
CA THR A 111 13.47 -2.77 -26.80
C THR A 111 13.79 -4.18 -27.29
N LYS A 112 13.58 -5.22 -26.46
CA LYS A 112 13.78 -6.62 -26.87
C LYS A 112 12.92 -7.01 -28.07
N LEU A 113 11.67 -6.57 -28.10
CA LEU A 113 10.72 -6.90 -29.18
C LEU A 113 11.03 -6.22 -30.52
N ASN A 114 11.70 -5.06 -30.49
CA ASN A 114 11.95 -4.24 -31.68
C ASN A 114 13.41 -4.27 -32.16
N LEU A 115 14.29 -5.00 -31.47
CA LEU A 115 15.67 -5.20 -31.91
C LEU A 115 15.75 -6.12 -33.14
N VAL A 116 16.49 -5.69 -34.16
CA VAL A 116 16.77 -6.49 -35.37
C VAL A 116 17.66 -7.69 -35.06
N LYS A 117 18.60 -7.53 -34.11
CA LYS A 117 19.48 -8.59 -33.61
C LYS A 117 19.53 -8.56 -32.09
N LEU A 118 19.51 -9.72 -31.46
CA LEU A 118 19.63 -9.84 -30.01
C LEU A 118 21.01 -9.35 -29.56
N ILE A 119 21.00 -8.49 -28.54
CA ILE A 119 22.21 -8.04 -27.86
C ILE A 119 22.50 -9.00 -26.72
N SER A 120 23.66 -9.66 -26.75
CA SER A 120 24.12 -10.56 -25.68
C SER A 120 24.77 -9.82 -24.50
N SER A 121 25.36 -8.65 -24.74
CA SER A 121 25.99 -7.83 -23.70
C SER A 121 24.94 -7.10 -22.86
N LYS A 122 24.88 -7.43 -21.56
CA LYS A 122 23.99 -6.75 -20.61
C LYS A 122 24.23 -5.24 -20.58
N THR A 123 25.48 -4.81 -20.47
CA THR A 123 25.85 -3.38 -20.37
C THR A 123 25.42 -2.59 -21.60
N TYR A 124 25.64 -3.13 -22.81
CA TYR A 124 25.24 -2.45 -24.04
C TYR A 124 23.71 -2.39 -24.16
N PHE A 125 23.02 -3.47 -23.77
CA PHE A 125 21.57 -3.50 -23.74
C PHE A 125 21.00 -2.50 -22.73
N ASP A 126 21.58 -2.38 -21.53
CA ASP A 126 21.19 -1.39 -20.53
C ASP A 126 21.40 0.04 -21.04
N ALA A 127 22.52 0.33 -21.71
CA ALA A 127 22.77 1.63 -22.33
C ALA A 127 21.71 1.98 -23.40
N LEU A 128 21.31 1.01 -24.24
CA LEU A 128 20.23 1.20 -25.21
C LEU A 128 18.89 1.46 -24.53
N VAL A 129 18.57 0.67 -23.49
CA VAL A 129 17.35 0.87 -22.70
C VAL A 129 17.33 2.27 -22.08
N ASN A 130 18.46 2.78 -21.60
CA ASN A 130 18.56 4.16 -21.12
C ASN A 130 18.27 5.20 -22.19
N VAL A 131 18.74 5.00 -23.43
CA VAL A 131 18.40 5.89 -24.56
C VAL A 131 16.89 5.90 -24.80
N VAL A 132 16.26 4.72 -24.84
CA VAL A 132 14.81 4.57 -25.03
C VAL A 132 14.03 5.26 -23.90
N ILE A 133 14.42 5.06 -22.63
CA ILE A 133 13.75 5.67 -21.48
C ILE A 133 13.87 7.20 -21.52
N ASN A 134 15.06 7.74 -21.81
CA ASN A 134 15.25 9.19 -21.88
C ASN A 134 14.44 9.82 -23.03
N LEU A 135 14.35 9.17 -24.18
CA LEU A 135 13.47 9.64 -25.27
C LEU A 135 12.00 9.61 -24.86
N LEU A 136 11.56 8.56 -24.16
CA LEU A 136 10.19 8.50 -23.64
C LEU A 136 9.92 9.61 -22.64
N LEU A 137 10.81 9.83 -21.67
CA LEU A 137 10.66 10.88 -20.67
C LEU A 137 10.60 12.27 -21.31
N LYS A 138 11.46 12.54 -22.30
CA LYS A 138 11.41 13.78 -23.09
C LYS A 138 10.02 13.97 -23.70
N LEU A 139 9.55 12.99 -24.46
CA LEU A 139 8.24 13.06 -25.13
C LEU A 139 7.08 13.22 -24.14
N LEU A 140 7.11 12.50 -23.01
CA LEU A 140 6.08 12.57 -21.98
C LEU A 140 6.07 13.95 -21.30
N PHE A 141 7.23 14.48 -20.94
CA PHE A 141 7.33 15.78 -20.27
C PHE A 141 6.94 16.92 -21.21
N GLU A 142 7.27 16.83 -22.50
CA GLU A 142 6.88 17.84 -23.51
C GLU A 142 5.44 17.69 -24.02
N SER A 143 4.73 16.60 -23.69
CA SER A 143 3.40 16.29 -24.24
C SER A 143 2.25 17.20 -23.76
N GLY A 144 2.49 18.02 -22.73
CA GLY A 144 1.46 18.76 -21.99
C GLY A 144 0.74 17.92 -20.93
N ALA A 145 1.33 16.80 -20.52
CA ALA A 145 0.87 15.99 -19.39
C ALA A 145 0.84 16.81 -18.08
N VAL A 146 -0.06 16.43 -17.18
CA VAL A 146 -0.17 16.99 -15.83
C VAL A 146 -0.26 15.82 -14.86
N LEU A 147 0.84 15.53 -14.16
CA LEU A 147 0.99 14.38 -13.29
C LEU A 147 0.31 14.60 -11.95
N HIS A 148 -0.32 13.53 -11.44
CA HIS A 148 -0.89 13.45 -10.09
C HIS A 148 -0.05 12.56 -9.18
N LYS A 149 0.68 11.59 -9.75
CA LYS A 149 1.58 10.69 -9.02
C LYS A 149 2.91 10.49 -9.76
N LEU A 150 4.00 10.53 -9.01
CA LEU A 150 5.35 10.30 -9.50
C LEU A 150 6.10 9.37 -8.55
N ASP A 151 6.53 8.21 -9.04
CA ASP A 151 7.38 7.28 -8.30
C ASP A 151 8.77 7.25 -8.95
N LEU A 152 9.75 7.82 -8.25
CA LEU A 152 11.16 7.85 -8.65
C LEU A 152 11.89 6.68 -8.01
N SER A 153 11.81 5.52 -8.66
CA SER A 153 12.61 4.33 -8.37
C SER A 153 13.17 3.78 -9.68
N PHE A 154 14.50 3.71 -9.78
CA PHE A 154 15.23 3.34 -11.00
C PHE A 154 16.30 2.30 -10.67
N SER A 155 16.67 1.46 -11.65
CA SER A 155 17.80 0.56 -11.48
C SER A 155 19.14 1.30 -11.37
N GLU A 156 20.16 0.63 -10.83
CA GLU A 156 21.54 1.15 -10.75
C GLU A 156 22.11 1.57 -12.12
N SER A 157 21.50 1.10 -13.22
CA SER A 157 21.99 1.37 -14.57
C SER A 157 21.41 2.62 -15.23
N PHE A 158 20.35 3.23 -14.68
CA PHE A 158 19.66 4.35 -15.33
C PHE A 158 20.31 5.71 -15.04
N GLU A 159 20.44 6.52 -16.09
CA GLU A 159 20.94 7.90 -16.01
C GLU A 159 19.97 8.88 -16.69
N PHE A 160 19.61 9.98 -15.99
CA PHE A 160 18.87 11.07 -16.61
C PHE A 160 19.82 11.87 -17.49
N LYS A 161 19.51 11.96 -18.78
CA LYS A 161 20.24 12.86 -19.65
C LYS A 161 19.85 14.32 -19.38
N PRO A 162 20.79 15.28 -19.48
CA PRO A 162 20.51 16.70 -19.20
C PRO A 162 19.33 17.29 -19.98
N GLU A 163 19.02 16.78 -21.17
CA GLU A 163 17.88 17.19 -22.03
C GLU A 163 16.53 17.06 -21.32
N ILE A 164 16.40 16.13 -20.37
CA ILE A 164 15.20 15.94 -19.57
C ILE A 164 14.89 17.19 -18.73
N PHE A 165 15.91 17.85 -18.19
CA PHE A 165 15.71 19.05 -17.36
C PHE A 165 15.15 20.22 -18.17
N TYR A 166 15.55 20.36 -19.44
CA TYR A 166 14.97 21.33 -20.36
C TYR A 166 13.52 20.98 -20.72
N SER A 167 13.23 19.68 -20.89
CA SER A 167 11.88 19.18 -21.20
C SER A 167 10.88 19.50 -20.09
N ILE A 168 11.30 19.35 -18.83
CA ILE A 168 10.50 19.76 -17.66
C ILE A 168 10.21 21.26 -17.70
N GLY A 169 11.22 22.09 -18.04
CA GLY A 169 11.04 23.54 -18.14
C GLY A 169 10.07 23.98 -19.25
N ARG A 170 9.85 23.17 -20.28
CA ARG A 170 8.88 23.46 -21.35
C ARG A 170 7.43 23.19 -20.97
N ASN A 171 7.19 22.38 -19.94
CA ASN A 171 5.86 22.06 -19.45
C ASN A 171 5.72 22.52 -17.99
N GLU A 172 5.43 23.80 -17.82
CA GLU A 172 5.25 24.42 -16.49
C GLU A 172 4.14 23.78 -15.66
N LEU A 173 3.16 23.14 -16.32
CA LEU A 173 2.03 22.49 -15.66
C LEU A 173 2.31 21.05 -15.24
N LEU A 174 3.44 20.46 -15.65
CA LEU A 174 3.74 19.03 -15.50
C LEU A 174 3.52 18.51 -14.08
N PHE A 175 3.94 19.28 -13.07
CA PHE A 175 3.84 18.92 -11.66
C PHE A 175 2.83 19.77 -10.87
N SER A 176 2.06 20.63 -11.55
CA SER A 176 1.12 21.58 -10.92
C SER A 176 -0.03 20.94 -10.13
N ARG A 177 -0.27 19.63 -10.32
CA ARG A 177 -1.28 18.84 -9.60
C ARG A 177 -0.68 17.59 -8.97
N LEU A 178 0.63 17.55 -8.76
CA LEU A 178 1.31 16.40 -8.20
C LEU A 178 0.93 16.25 -6.73
N GLN A 179 0.24 15.17 -6.38
CA GLN A 179 -0.27 14.91 -5.02
C GLN A 179 0.53 13.80 -4.31
N HIS A 180 1.06 12.85 -5.07
CA HIS A 180 1.78 11.70 -4.56
C HIS A 180 3.20 11.65 -5.12
N LEU A 181 4.19 11.65 -4.24
CA LEU A 181 5.60 11.49 -4.61
C LEU A 181 6.20 10.34 -3.82
N SER A 182 6.78 9.36 -4.52
CA SER A 182 7.61 8.32 -3.91
C SER A 182 9.05 8.47 -4.38
N LEU A 183 10.00 8.48 -3.46
CA LEU A 183 11.44 8.56 -3.74
C LEU A 183 12.13 7.32 -3.18
N PHE A 184 12.73 6.52 -4.07
CA PHE A 184 13.53 5.36 -3.69
C PHE A 184 15.00 5.64 -4.00
N VAL A 185 15.77 5.94 -2.97
CA VAL A 185 17.16 6.36 -3.12
C VAL A 185 18.07 5.14 -2.93
N MET A 186 18.44 4.43 -4.00
CA MET A 186 19.36 3.29 -3.88
C MET A 186 20.81 3.70 -3.64
N SER A 187 21.50 2.91 -2.81
CA SER A 187 22.84 3.17 -2.26
C SER A 187 24.01 3.03 -3.26
N LYS A 188 23.88 2.30 -4.37
CA LYS A 188 25.04 2.05 -5.24
C LYS A 188 25.33 3.19 -6.22
N ILE A 189 25.92 4.26 -5.68
CA ILE A 189 26.88 5.27 -6.23
C ILE A 189 26.52 5.98 -7.56
N PHE A 190 25.87 5.34 -8.52
CA PHE A 190 25.55 5.94 -9.80
C PHE A 190 24.37 6.92 -9.66
N ASN A 191 24.55 8.11 -10.25
CA ASN A 191 23.49 9.04 -10.64
C ASN A 191 22.84 9.94 -9.56
N ILE A 192 23.34 9.97 -8.32
CA ILE A 192 22.82 10.86 -7.24
C ILE A 192 22.79 12.33 -7.65
N GLU A 193 23.79 12.78 -8.42
CA GLU A 193 23.88 14.16 -8.89
C GLU A 193 22.70 14.55 -9.80
N ASN A 194 22.37 13.73 -10.81
CA ASN A 194 21.26 14.05 -11.70
C ASN A 194 19.91 13.91 -10.99
N ILE A 195 19.77 12.99 -10.04
CA ILE A 195 18.56 12.89 -9.20
C ILE A 195 18.43 14.14 -8.33
N SER A 196 19.53 14.59 -7.73
CA SER A 196 19.58 15.84 -6.96
C SER A 196 19.20 17.05 -7.81
N ILE A 197 19.69 17.11 -9.06
CA ILE A 197 19.29 18.14 -10.03
C ILE A 197 17.79 18.04 -10.34
N PHE A 198 17.29 16.83 -10.63
CA PHE A 198 15.87 16.58 -10.89
C PHE A 198 15.00 17.05 -9.71
N LEU A 199 15.33 16.65 -8.49
CA LEU A 199 14.59 17.03 -7.29
C LEU A 199 14.68 18.54 -7.02
N LYS A 200 15.81 19.20 -7.32
CA LYS A 200 15.92 20.66 -7.23
C LYS A 200 15.01 21.38 -8.22
N VAL A 201 14.88 20.85 -9.44
CA VAL A 201 13.93 21.39 -10.44
C VAL A 201 12.50 21.15 -9.97
N LEU A 202 12.19 19.93 -9.54
CA LEU A 202 10.89 19.56 -9.00
C LEU A 202 10.49 20.49 -7.84
N ALA A 203 11.34 20.64 -6.82
CA ALA A 203 11.13 21.45 -5.63
C ALA A 203 10.90 22.95 -5.87
N LYS A 204 11.16 23.46 -7.08
CA LYS A 204 10.84 24.85 -7.45
C LYS A 204 9.38 25.02 -7.86
N ASN A 205 8.73 23.95 -8.32
CA ASN A 205 7.48 24.01 -9.07
C ASN A 205 6.34 23.24 -8.39
N ILE A 206 6.52 22.77 -7.15
CA ILE A 206 5.53 21.95 -6.44
C ILE A 206 5.18 22.52 -5.07
N THR A 207 3.89 22.66 -4.81
CA THR A 207 3.33 23.00 -3.49
C THR A 207 2.17 22.07 -3.09
N THR A 208 1.82 21.12 -3.95
CA THR A 208 0.56 20.36 -3.90
C THR A 208 0.70 18.94 -3.35
N ILE A 209 1.90 18.48 -2.97
CA ILE A 209 2.10 17.11 -2.49
C ILE A 209 1.37 16.92 -1.17
N SER A 210 0.42 15.99 -1.17
CA SER A 210 -0.31 15.56 0.03
C SER A 210 0.25 14.28 0.63
N SER A 211 0.96 13.46 -0.15
CA SER A 211 1.54 12.19 0.29
C SER A 211 2.97 12.04 -0.21
N LEU A 212 3.91 11.92 0.72
CA LEU A 212 5.33 11.71 0.42
C LEU A 212 5.80 10.37 0.99
N ASN A 213 6.39 9.53 0.15
CA ASN A 213 7.01 8.26 0.53
C ASN A 213 8.51 8.30 0.25
N LEU A 214 9.34 8.05 1.25
CA LEU A 214 10.79 8.08 1.15
C LEU A 214 11.37 6.74 1.59
N VAL A 215 12.23 6.17 0.75
CA VAL A 215 13.08 5.03 1.12
C VAL A 215 14.54 5.47 1.12
N ILE A 216 15.20 5.32 2.27
CA ILE A 216 16.60 5.72 2.52
C ILE A 216 17.40 4.51 3.03
N TYR A 217 18.72 4.53 2.86
CA TYR A 217 19.63 3.44 3.26
C TYR A 217 20.65 3.95 4.33
N SER A 218 21.39 3.07 5.01
CA SER A 218 22.39 3.49 6.01
C SER A 218 23.78 3.80 5.43
N ASP A 219 24.14 3.17 4.31
CA ASP A 219 25.53 3.09 3.83
C ASP A 219 25.95 4.28 2.96
N PHE A 220 25.89 5.50 3.51
CA PHE A 220 26.14 6.72 2.74
C PHE A 220 27.44 7.43 3.11
N GLU A 221 28.16 7.87 2.06
CA GLU A 221 29.19 8.90 2.18
C GLU A 221 28.49 10.28 2.34
N PRO A 222 28.62 10.98 3.49
CA PRO A 222 27.77 12.13 3.82
C PRO A 222 27.80 13.29 2.81
N ARG A 223 28.88 13.42 2.04
CA ARG A 223 29.09 14.55 1.11
C ARG A 223 28.25 14.46 -0.16
N LEU A 224 28.14 13.27 -0.76
CA LEU A 224 27.42 13.10 -2.03
C LEU A 224 25.91 13.27 -1.86
N PHE A 225 25.38 12.84 -0.71
CA PHE A 225 23.95 12.86 -0.43
C PHE A 225 23.45 14.18 0.18
N HIS A 226 24.33 15.07 0.64
CA HIS A 226 23.92 16.37 1.21
C HIS A 226 23.02 17.16 0.25
N SER A 227 23.37 17.17 -1.04
CA SER A 227 22.59 17.89 -2.06
C SER A 227 21.20 17.29 -2.27
N LEU A 228 21.09 15.96 -2.16
CA LEU A 228 19.84 15.21 -2.28
C LEU A 228 18.94 15.48 -1.06
N TYR A 229 19.48 15.35 0.15
CA TYR A 229 18.76 15.63 1.38
C TYR A 229 18.25 17.07 1.42
N HIS A 230 19.08 18.03 1.02
CA HIS A 230 18.67 19.42 0.90
C HIS A 230 17.51 19.60 -0.09
N ALA A 231 17.51 18.88 -1.21
CA ALA A 231 16.40 18.93 -2.16
C ALA A 231 15.11 18.35 -1.55
N ILE A 232 15.19 17.20 -0.86
CA ILE A 232 14.05 16.57 -0.17
C ILE A 232 13.49 17.49 0.92
N ILE A 233 14.35 18.10 1.74
CA ILE A 233 13.96 19.07 2.77
C ILE A 233 13.22 20.25 2.15
N ARG A 234 13.70 20.76 1.01
CA ARG A 234 13.04 21.85 0.29
C ARG A 234 11.68 21.42 -0.25
N ILE A 235 11.54 20.18 -0.74
CA ILE A 235 10.25 19.62 -1.13
C ILE A 235 9.30 19.63 0.07
N ILE A 236 9.67 19.03 1.20
CA ILE A 236 8.81 19.01 2.40
C ILE A 236 8.38 20.41 2.83
N LYS A 237 9.33 21.37 2.88
CA LYS A 237 9.07 22.74 3.34
C LYS A 237 8.21 23.58 2.40
N SER A 238 8.16 23.24 1.12
CA SER A 238 7.39 24.00 0.12
C SER A 238 5.93 23.55 -0.01
N GLN A 239 5.53 22.45 0.62
CA GLN A 239 4.17 21.94 0.48
C GLN A 239 3.19 22.74 1.32
N GLU A 240 2.01 23.02 0.75
CA GLU A 240 0.94 23.75 1.43
C GLU A 240 0.25 22.90 2.50
N GLN A 241 0.03 21.61 2.21
CA GLN A 241 -0.69 20.67 3.08
C GLN A 241 -0.17 19.23 2.89
N LEU A 242 1.00 18.92 3.44
CA LEU A 242 1.44 17.52 3.50
C LEU A 242 0.62 16.78 4.55
N LYS A 243 -0.14 15.76 4.12
CA LYS A 243 -1.05 14.97 4.98
C LYS A 243 -0.46 13.65 5.40
N ARG A 244 0.27 13.00 4.50
CA ARG A 244 0.83 11.66 4.72
C ARG A 244 2.33 11.65 4.47
N PHE A 245 3.06 11.07 5.40
CA PHE A 245 4.49 10.87 5.29
C PHE A 245 4.86 9.41 5.61
N ILE A 246 5.56 8.76 4.69
CA ILE A 246 6.06 7.40 4.84
C ILE A 246 7.59 7.46 4.75
N LEU A 247 8.27 6.91 5.75
CA LEU A 247 9.71 6.75 5.75
C LEU A 247 10.07 5.30 5.96
N ASP A 248 10.89 4.77 5.07
CA ASP A 248 11.46 3.45 5.13
C ASP A 248 12.98 3.55 5.17
N GLY A 249 13.55 3.32 6.36
CA GLY A 249 14.98 3.33 6.59
C GLY A 249 15.57 1.93 6.42
N VAL A 250 15.90 1.55 5.19
CA VAL A 250 16.60 0.28 4.94
C VAL A 250 17.93 0.26 5.70
N ASP A 251 18.22 -0.87 6.33
CA ASP A 251 19.39 -1.09 7.18
C ASP A 251 19.43 -0.27 8.49
N HIS A 252 18.28 0.25 8.95
CA HIS A 252 18.14 0.93 10.24
C HIS A 252 19.05 2.16 10.42
N PRO A 253 18.92 3.17 9.53
CA PRO A 253 19.70 4.39 9.63
C PRO A 253 19.45 5.11 10.95
N THR A 254 20.52 5.65 11.51
CA THR A 254 20.52 6.44 12.75
C THR A 254 20.54 7.94 12.50
N GLU A 255 20.79 8.39 11.27
CA GLU A 255 20.84 9.79 10.85
C GLU A 255 19.86 10.07 9.71
N PHE A 256 19.14 11.18 9.78
CA PHE A 256 18.14 11.58 8.77
C PHE A 256 18.42 12.96 8.16
N TYR A 257 19.55 13.57 8.53
CA TYR A 257 20.10 14.80 7.95
C TYR A 257 19.11 15.96 7.86
N GLY A 258 18.19 16.09 8.81
CA GLY A 258 17.20 17.16 8.83
C GLY A 258 15.92 16.89 8.01
N ILE A 259 15.80 15.74 7.35
CA ILE A 259 14.58 15.36 6.60
C ILE A 259 13.39 15.29 7.56
N ILE A 260 13.54 14.60 8.68
CA ILE A 260 12.47 14.43 9.66
C ILE A 260 12.20 15.76 10.35
N SER A 261 13.25 16.50 10.71
CA SER A 261 13.12 17.84 11.30
C SER A 261 12.32 18.80 10.40
N ALA A 262 12.42 18.66 9.08
CA ALA A 262 11.66 19.48 8.14
C ALA A 262 10.14 19.31 8.26
N LEU A 263 9.65 18.19 8.80
CA LEU A 263 8.22 17.95 9.00
C LEU A 263 7.57 18.91 10.00
N GLU A 264 8.36 19.60 10.83
CA GLU A 264 7.85 20.61 11.76
C GLU A 264 7.02 21.70 11.06
N CYS A 265 7.38 22.07 9.81
CA CYS A 265 6.60 23.05 9.03
C CYS A 265 5.21 22.53 8.60
N GLN A 266 4.99 21.23 8.66
CA GLN A 266 3.75 20.54 8.28
C GLN A 266 2.92 20.08 9.50
N LYS A 267 3.25 20.54 10.72
CA LYS A 267 2.61 20.11 11.97
C LYS A 267 1.09 20.33 12.06
N ASN A 268 0.54 21.22 11.25
CA ASN A 268 -0.91 21.50 11.20
C ASN A 268 -1.63 20.71 10.09
N SER A 269 -0.92 20.03 9.19
CA SER A 269 -1.52 19.32 8.06
C SER A 269 -1.30 17.81 8.10
N LEU A 270 -0.22 17.34 8.75
CA LEU A 270 0.09 15.92 8.87
C LEU A 270 -1.00 15.18 9.65
N GLN A 271 -1.49 14.11 9.03
CA GLN A 271 -2.58 13.23 9.49
C GLN A 271 -2.10 11.79 9.68
N GLU A 272 -1.18 11.32 8.82
CA GLU A 272 -0.65 9.97 8.87
C GLU A 272 0.87 9.96 8.75
N ILE A 273 1.51 9.21 9.65
CA ILE A 273 2.94 8.94 9.60
C ILE A 273 3.17 7.43 9.67
N VAL A 274 4.01 6.92 8.77
CA VAL A 274 4.45 5.53 8.73
C VAL A 274 5.98 5.52 8.79
N ILE A 275 6.54 4.86 9.79
CA ILE A 275 7.98 4.71 10.01
C ILE A 275 8.31 3.22 9.92
N ILE A 276 9.20 2.86 9.00
CA ILE A 276 9.52 1.47 8.67
C ILE A 276 11.04 1.30 8.79
N ARG A 277 11.49 0.26 9.50
CA ARG A 277 12.91 -0.13 9.63
C ARG A 277 13.84 0.96 10.17
N CYS A 278 13.36 2.04 10.78
CA CYS A 278 14.22 3.10 11.34
C CYS A 278 14.73 2.81 12.76
N ALA A 279 15.93 3.31 13.07
CA ALA A 279 16.38 3.50 14.44
C ALA A 279 15.86 4.84 15.00
N TYR A 280 15.74 4.93 16.32
CA TYR A 280 15.38 6.19 16.99
C TYR A 280 16.44 7.27 16.76
N ASN A 281 15.97 8.46 16.40
CA ASN A 281 16.73 9.70 16.35
C ASN A 281 15.90 10.84 16.95
N LYS A 282 16.56 11.79 17.61
CA LYS A 282 15.90 12.96 18.23
C LYS A 282 15.10 13.81 17.23
N GLU A 283 15.42 13.79 15.94
CA GLU A 283 14.66 14.48 14.91
C GLU A 283 13.17 14.08 14.91
N PHE A 284 12.83 12.84 15.28
CA PHE A 284 11.43 12.41 15.34
C PHE A 284 10.62 13.12 16.43
N GLU A 285 11.24 13.74 17.43
CA GLU A 285 10.52 14.46 18.48
C GLU A 285 9.66 15.61 17.93
N VAL A 286 9.97 16.15 16.74
CA VAL A 286 9.13 17.16 16.07
C VAL A 286 7.71 16.66 15.77
N LEU A 287 7.51 15.34 15.73
CA LEU A 287 6.20 14.74 15.49
C LEU A 287 5.23 14.96 16.66
N LYS A 288 5.75 15.16 17.87
CA LYS A 288 4.93 15.44 19.07
C LYS A 288 4.14 16.74 18.97
N ASP A 289 4.61 17.67 18.15
CA ASP A 289 3.95 18.95 17.91
C ASP A 289 2.87 18.88 16.81
N CYS A 290 2.67 17.73 16.17
CA CYS A 290 1.68 17.54 15.12
C CYS A 290 0.27 17.48 15.70
N LYS A 291 -0.55 18.51 15.42
CA LYS A 291 -1.85 18.70 16.07
C LYS A 291 -2.97 17.83 15.49
N ASN A 292 -2.84 17.47 14.22
CA ASN A 292 -3.86 16.75 13.44
C ASN A 292 -3.41 15.32 13.11
N LEU A 293 -2.35 14.82 13.77
CA LEU A 293 -1.86 13.47 13.54
C LEU A 293 -2.86 12.46 14.13
N GLU A 294 -3.52 11.71 13.26
CA GLU A 294 -4.54 10.72 13.63
C GLU A 294 -4.01 9.29 13.57
N THR A 295 -3.05 9.02 12.67
CA THR A 295 -2.51 7.70 12.41
C THR A 295 -1.00 7.68 12.56
N LEU A 296 -0.50 6.79 13.43
CA LEU A 296 0.92 6.48 13.53
C LEU A 296 1.16 4.99 13.35
N ARG A 297 2.05 4.64 12.43
CA ARG A 297 2.44 3.25 12.14
C ARG A 297 3.95 3.11 12.27
N ILE A 298 4.40 2.15 13.07
CA ILE A 298 5.80 1.90 13.38
C ILE A 298 6.08 0.41 13.13
N TRP A 299 6.87 0.10 12.10
CA TRP A 299 7.11 -1.27 11.65
C TRP A 299 8.61 -1.58 11.62
N TYR A 300 9.02 -2.73 12.17
CA TYR A 300 10.41 -3.20 12.16
C TYR A 300 11.40 -2.18 12.76
N CYS A 301 10.95 -1.34 13.69
CA CYS A 301 11.71 -0.21 14.23
C CYS A 301 12.29 -0.53 15.62
N SER A 302 13.16 0.34 16.14
CA SER A 302 13.62 0.22 17.53
C SER A 302 12.54 0.63 18.53
N SER A 303 12.53 -0.01 19.72
CA SER A 303 11.55 0.24 20.80
C SER A 303 11.45 1.72 21.21
N LYS A 304 12.56 2.45 21.14
CA LYS A 304 12.65 3.88 21.49
C LYS A 304 11.76 4.78 20.65
N LEU A 305 11.40 4.39 19.42
CA LEU A 305 10.47 5.18 18.60
C LEU A 305 9.04 5.19 19.15
N LEU A 306 8.70 4.24 20.03
CA LEU A 306 7.42 4.26 20.72
C LEU A 306 7.30 5.45 21.70
N ASN A 307 8.41 6.09 22.10
CA ASN A 307 8.40 7.33 22.89
C ASN A 307 7.78 8.53 22.15
N LEU A 308 7.51 8.42 20.85
CA LEU A 308 6.86 9.46 20.05
C LEU A 308 5.35 9.56 20.30
N LEU A 309 4.78 8.61 21.04
CA LEU A 309 3.34 8.45 21.22
C LEU A 309 2.68 9.41 22.23
N ASP A 310 3.37 10.49 22.61
CA ASP A 310 2.72 11.65 23.23
C ASP A 310 1.69 12.34 22.28
N CYS A 311 1.63 11.92 21.02
CA CYS A 311 0.69 12.40 20.00
C CYS A 311 -0.73 11.87 20.22
N LYS A 312 -1.75 12.74 20.09
CA LYS A 312 -3.18 12.39 20.17
C LYS A 312 -3.68 11.65 18.93
N ILE A 313 -3.43 10.34 18.87
CA ILE A 313 -3.77 9.49 17.71
C ILE A 313 -5.04 8.64 17.94
N SER A 314 -5.75 8.30 16.86
CA SER A 314 -6.88 7.35 16.87
C SER A 314 -6.51 5.97 16.31
N THR A 315 -5.42 5.88 15.55
CA THR A 315 -4.93 4.64 14.94
C THR A 315 -3.46 4.45 15.25
N LEU A 316 -3.13 3.29 15.81
CA LEU A 316 -1.77 2.87 16.14
C LEU A 316 -1.49 1.48 15.59
N ASP A 317 -0.46 1.37 14.75
CA ASP A 317 0.09 0.09 14.31
C ASP A 317 1.54 -0.06 14.80
N VAL A 318 1.83 -1.10 15.58
CA VAL A 318 3.19 -1.47 16.00
C VAL A 318 3.46 -2.90 15.55
N ILE A 319 4.38 -3.09 14.61
CA ILE A 319 4.63 -4.39 13.97
C ILE A 319 6.13 -4.73 14.03
N ASP A 320 6.45 -5.95 14.44
CA ASP A 320 7.78 -6.54 14.54
C ASP A 320 8.82 -5.59 15.20
N CYS A 321 8.39 -4.88 16.25
CA CYS A 321 9.24 -4.03 17.05
C CYS A 321 9.61 -4.73 18.38
N PRO A 322 10.85 -4.61 18.88
CA PRO A 322 11.13 -4.92 20.27
C PRO A 322 10.40 -3.91 21.16
N ILE A 323 9.96 -4.34 22.33
CA ILE A 323 9.14 -3.52 23.22
C ILE A 323 9.80 -3.43 24.59
N ASP A 324 9.84 -2.23 25.14
CA ASP A 324 10.16 -2.01 26.55
C ASP A 324 8.83 -1.82 27.30
N VAL A 325 8.55 -2.76 28.20
CA VAL A 325 7.32 -2.86 28.99
C VAL A 325 6.99 -1.58 29.73
N GLN A 326 8.00 -0.87 30.22
CA GLN A 326 7.79 0.36 30.99
C GLN A 326 7.25 1.50 30.12
N THR A 327 7.43 1.41 28.80
CA THR A 327 7.02 2.45 27.86
C THR A 327 5.54 2.34 27.50
N ILE A 328 4.99 1.12 27.43
CA ILE A 328 3.61 0.83 26.99
C ILE A 328 2.54 1.62 27.77
N PRO A 329 2.50 1.62 29.12
CA PRO A 329 1.44 2.32 29.83
C PRO A 329 1.51 3.83 29.62
N LEU A 330 2.71 4.38 29.48
CA LEU A 330 2.90 5.81 29.25
C LEU A 330 2.29 6.20 27.89
N ILE A 331 2.56 5.39 26.88
CA ILE A 331 2.01 5.49 25.53
C ILE A 331 0.47 5.45 25.57
N LEU A 332 -0.09 4.40 26.16
CA LEU A 332 -1.53 4.16 26.14
C LEU A 332 -2.27 5.14 27.04
N LYS A 333 -1.66 5.67 28.10
CA LYS A 333 -2.27 6.67 28.97
C LYS A 333 -2.57 7.99 28.23
N ASN A 334 -1.71 8.40 27.30
CA ASN A 334 -1.86 9.68 26.60
C ASN A 334 -2.89 9.61 25.44
N SER A 335 -2.95 8.46 24.75
CA SER A 335 -3.72 8.32 23.51
C SER A 335 -4.83 7.27 23.57
N GLY A 336 -4.83 6.41 24.59
CA GLY A 336 -5.72 5.25 24.70
C GLY A 336 -7.20 5.59 24.64
N LEU A 337 -7.63 6.71 25.25
CA LEU A 337 -9.03 7.14 25.19
C LEU A 337 -9.46 7.56 23.77
N LEU A 338 -8.51 7.97 22.92
CA LEU A 338 -8.77 8.36 21.52
C LEU A 338 -8.58 7.18 20.55
N LEU A 339 -7.82 6.16 20.94
CA LEU A 339 -7.56 4.98 20.11
C LEU A 339 -8.88 4.25 19.78
N GLN A 340 -9.13 4.14 18.48
CA GLN A 340 -10.21 3.36 17.89
C GLN A 340 -9.68 2.13 17.16
N ARG A 341 -8.43 2.20 16.67
CA ARG A 341 -7.77 1.11 15.95
C ARG A 341 -6.39 0.85 16.54
N LEU A 342 -6.17 -0.41 16.93
CA LEU A 342 -4.90 -0.87 17.46
C LEU A 342 -4.49 -2.14 16.71
N SER A 343 -3.34 -2.10 16.05
CA SER A 343 -2.66 -3.28 15.52
C SER A 343 -1.34 -3.47 16.25
N PHE A 344 -1.14 -4.65 16.82
CA PHE A 344 0.03 -4.96 17.61
C PHE A 344 0.57 -6.35 17.29
N GLU A 345 1.77 -6.39 16.75
CA GLU A 345 2.50 -7.60 16.40
C GLU A 345 3.93 -7.44 16.96
N PRO A 346 4.23 -7.95 18.16
CA PRO A 346 5.54 -7.81 18.79
C PRO A 346 6.58 -8.69 18.08
N LYS A 347 7.85 -8.26 18.07
CA LYS A 347 8.95 -9.08 17.54
C LYS A 347 9.26 -10.28 18.43
N ASN A 348 9.36 -10.02 19.73
CA ASN A 348 9.59 -10.99 20.80
C ASN A 348 9.05 -10.34 22.08
N PHE A 349 8.21 -11.04 22.83
CA PHE A 349 8.07 -10.76 24.26
C PHE A 349 9.20 -11.51 24.97
N GLY A 350 9.98 -10.81 25.78
CA GLY A 350 11.10 -11.44 26.50
C GLY A 350 10.61 -12.35 27.64
N ASP A 351 9.42 -12.07 28.16
CA ASP A 351 8.80 -12.72 29.33
C ASP A 351 7.26 -12.58 29.27
N ILE A 352 6.53 -13.60 29.74
CA ILE A 352 5.06 -13.61 29.86
C ILE A 352 4.53 -12.44 30.71
N HIS A 353 5.30 -11.98 31.70
CA HIS A 353 4.92 -10.84 32.53
C HIS A 353 4.79 -9.54 31.71
N GLU A 354 5.57 -9.40 30.65
CA GLU A 354 5.52 -8.25 29.73
C GLU A 354 4.20 -8.23 28.95
N VAL A 355 3.76 -9.41 28.51
CA VAL A 355 2.49 -9.62 27.80
C VAL A 355 1.32 -9.25 28.71
N VAL A 356 1.30 -9.79 29.92
CA VAL A 356 0.23 -9.54 30.89
C VAL A 356 0.12 -8.05 31.20
N PHE A 357 1.26 -7.38 31.42
CA PHE A 357 1.27 -5.94 31.69
C PHE A 357 0.78 -5.12 30.49
N PHE A 358 1.13 -5.50 29.27
CA PHE A 358 0.63 -4.87 28.05
C PHE A 358 -0.89 -5.01 27.93
N LEU A 359 -1.44 -6.21 28.14
CA LEU A 359 -2.88 -6.48 28.06
C LEU A 359 -3.66 -5.68 29.11
N GLU A 360 -3.16 -5.62 30.34
CA GLU A 360 -3.76 -4.81 31.41
C GLU A 360 -3.70 -3.31 31.12
N ALA A 361 -2.64 -2.83 30.47
CA ALA A 361 -2.56 -1.44 30.03
C ALA A 361 -3.60 -1.11 28.94
N ILE A 362 -3.80 -1.99 27.94
CA ILE A 362 -4.85 -1.78 26.93
C ILE A 362 -6.22 -1.76 27.62
N LYS A 363 -6.50 -2.74 28.49
CA LYS A 363 -7.77 -2.86 29.22
C LYS A 363 -8.07 -1.59 30.03
N SER A 364 -7.05 -1.01 30.65
CA SER A 364 -7.18 0.18 31.50
C SER A 364 -7.34 1.48 30.71
N PHE A 365 -6.62 1.64 29.59
CA PHE A 365 -6.52 2.93 28.90
C PHE A 365 -7.28 3.01 27.58
N CYS A 366 -7.59 1.88 26.93
CA CYS A 366 -8.07 1.84 25.54
C CYS A 366 -9.52 1.33 25.43
N THR A 367 -10.46 2.03 26.05
CA THR A 367 -11.87 1.59 26.16
C THR A 367 -12.71 1.84 24.89
N ASN A 368 -12.19 2.61 23.93
CA ASN A 368 -12.90 3.00 22.70
C ASN A 368 -12.49 2.21 21.45
N ILE A 369 -11.73 1.13 21.62
CA ILE A 369 -11.28 0.30 20.49
C ILE A 369 -12.48 -0.31 19.75
N THR A 370 -12.49 -0.10 18.43
CA THR A 370 -13.43 -0.71 17.48
C THR A 370 -12.75 -1.72 16.56
N TYR A 371 -11.44 -1.58 16.38
CA TYR A 371 -10.59 -2.48 15.59
C TYR A 371 -9.39 -2.91 16.43
N LEU A 372 -9.26 -4.23 16.65
CA LEU A 372 -8.13 -4.82 17.33
C LEU A 372 -7.51 -5.91 16.47
N ASN A 373 -6.21 -5.79 16.21
CA ASN A 373 -5.39 -6.85 15.64
C ASN A 373 -4.24 -7.12 16.59
N ILE A 374 -4.18 -8.34 17.15
CA ILE A 374 -3.10 -8.78 18.03
C ILE A 374 -2.54 -10.09 17.49
N LYS A 375 -1.22 -10.19 17.39
CA LYS A 375 -0.52 -11.41 16.98
C LYS A 375 0.61 -11.76 17.94
N HIS A 376 1.03 -13.02 17.93
CA HIS A 376 2.15 -13.56 18.73
C HIS A 376 1.99 -13.30 20.24
N ILE A 377 0.76 -13.42 20.74
CA ILE A 377 0.42 -13.31 22.17
C ILE A 377 -0.15 -14.65 22.65
N GLU A 378 0.16 -15.04 23.88
CA GLU A 378 -0.41 -16.24 24.50
C GLU A 378 -1.93 -16.12 24.67
N PHE A 379 -2.64 -17.21 24.41
CA PHE A 379 -4.06 -17.32 24.71
C PHE A 379 -4.34 -17.50 26.21
N SER A 380 -4.27 -16.38 26.95
CA SER A 380 -4.38 -16.32 28.41
C SER A 380 -5.72 -15.77 28.90
N THR A 381 -6.05 -16.00 30.18
CA THR A 381 -7.27 -15.46 30.80
C THR A 381 -7.31 -13.93 30.79
N GLN A 382 -6.15 -13.27 30.88
CA GLN A 382 -6.03 -11.81 30.79
C GLN A 382 -6.41 -11.29 29.40
N LEU A 383 -6.12 -12.05 28.34
CA LEU A 383 -6.57 -11.71 26.99
C LEU A 383 -8.11 -11.79 26.90
N LEU A 384 -8.73 -12.83 27.46
CA LEU A 384 -10.19 -12.96 27.53
C LEU A 384 -10.81 -11.77 28.26
N GLU A 385 -10.27 -11.41 29.42
CA GLU A 385 -10.74 -10.25 30.18
C GLU A 385 -10.61 -8.94 29.39
N LEU A 386 -9.50 -8.74 28.67
CA LEU A 386 -9.34 -7.58 27.78
C LEU A 386 -10.45 -7.54 26.74
N ILE A 387 -10.63 -8.62 25.96
CA ILE A 387 -11.62 -8.67 24.88
C ILE A 387 -13.04 -8.46 25.41
N GLY A 388 -13.37 -9.07 26.54
CA GLY A 388 -14.66 -8.89 27.21
C GLY A 388 -14.93 -7.47 27.68
N ASN A 389 -13.90 -6.66 27.91
CA ASN A 389 -14.07 -5.24 28.28
C ASN A 389 -14.27 -4.32 27.06
N LEU A 390 -13.93 -4.76 25.85
CA LEU A 390 -14.02 -3.95 24.62
C LEU A 390 -15.42 -4.00 23.99
N GLN A 391 -16.40 -3.42 24.68
CA GLN A 391 -17.83 -3.45 24.29
C GLN A 391 -18.17 -2.73 22.97
N LYS A 392 -17.23 -1.97 22.39
CA LYS A 392 -17.38 -1.29 21.09
C LYS A 392 -16.67 -2.02 19.94
N LEU A 393 -16.04 -3.15 20.22
CA LEU A 393 -15.22 -3.89 19.26
C LEU A 393 -16.09 -4.40 18.11
N GLN A 394 -15.72 -4.03 16.89
CA GLN A 394 -16.40 -4.41 15.65
C GLN A 394 -15.53 -5.33 14.79
N PHE A 395 -14.22 -5.22 14.93
CA PHE A 395 -13.24 -6.01 14.20
C PHE A 395 -12.21 -6.58 15.16
N LEU A 396 -12.06 -7.90 15.15
CA LEU A 396 -11.08 -8.63 15.93
C LEU A 396 -10.27 -9.55 15.02
N SER A 397 -8.96 -9.40 15.04
CA SER A 397 -8.00 -10.33 14.45
C SER A 397 -7.04 -10.79 15.54
N LEU A 398 -7.03 -12.09 15.83
CA LEU A 398 -6.22 -12.69 16.89
C LEU A 398 -5.43 -13.87 16.34
N CYS A 399 -4.11 -13.74 16.32
CA CYS A 399 -3.21 -14.87 16.10
C CYS A 399 -2.44 -15.15 17.39
N CYS A 400 -2.98 -16.05 18.21
CA CYS A 400 -2.44 -16.36 19.54
C CYS A 400 -1.82 -17.76 19.56
N TYR A 401 -0.75 -17.97 20.33
CA TYR A 401 -0.26 -19.33 20.60
C TYR A 401 -0.87 -19.85 21.91
N VAL A 402 -1.00 -21.17 22.02
CA VAL A 402 -1.47 -21.84 23.24
C VAL A 402 -0.27 -22.39 23.97
N ASP A 403 -0.21 -22.22 25.29
CA ASP A 403 0.79 -22.87 26.12
C ASP A 403 0.58 -24.39 26.11
N ASN A 404 1.63 -25.13 25.77
CA ASN A 404 1.58 -26.60 25.68
C ASN A 404 1.36 -27.27 27.03
N ASP A 405 1.59 -26.55 28.13
CA ASP A 405 1.38 -27.06 29.49
C ASP A 405 -0.09 -26.98 29.94
N ILE A 406 -0.97 -26.30 29.19
CA ILE A 406 -2.40 -26.22 29.50
C ILE A 406 -3.08 -27.57 29.17
N PRO A 407 -3.76 -28.21 30.14
CA PRO A 407 -4.55 -29.41 29.88
C PRO A 407 -5.67 -29.14 28.86
N GLU A 408 -5.97 -30.14 28.02
CA GLU A 408 -6.99 -30.02 26.96
C GLU A 408 -8.36 -29.57 27.51
N GLU A 409 -8.82 -30.17 28.62
CA GLU A 409 -10.09 -29.78 29.28
C GLU A 409 -10.09 -28.31 29.72
N GLU A 410 -8.96 -27.80 30.20
CA GLU A 410 -8.83 -26.40 30.61
C GLU A 410 -8.83 -25.46 29.40
N LEU A 411 -8.17 -25.86 28.31
CA LEU A 411 -8.18 -25.12 27.06
C LEU A 411 -9.61 -25.04 26.49
N GLU A 412 -10.35 -26.14 26.47
CA GLU A 412 -11.75 -26.17 26.02
C GLU A 412 -12.62 -25.19 26.82
N ILE A 413 -12.51 -25.19 28.16
CA ILE A 413 -13.23 -24.25 29.03
C ILE A 413 -12.87 -22.80 28.69
N ARG A 414 -11.57 -22.50 28.49
CA ARG A 414 -11.14 -21.15 28.11
C ARG A 414 -11.67 -20.74 26.74
N VAL A 415 -11.69 -21.64 25.76
CA VAL A 415 -12.24 -21.37 24.42
C VAL A 415 -13.75 -21.11 24.48
N MET A 416 -14.49 -21.87 25.29
CA MET A 416 -15.92 -21.62 25.53
C MET A 416 -16.13 -20.22 26.11
N GLN A 417 -15.41 -19.88 27.18
CA GLN A 417 -15.49 -18.56 27.81
C GLN A 417 -15.17 -17.42 26.83
N PHE A 418 -14.14 -17.61 26.00
CA PHE A 418 -13.78 -16.65 24.97
C PHE A 418 -14.91 -16.47 23.95
N ALA A 419 -15.52 -17.55 23.45
CA ALA A 419 -16.61 -17.47 22.49
C ALA A 419 -17.86 -16.77 23.07
N GLU A 420 -18.15 -16.99 24.35
CA GLU A 420 -19.29 -16.38 25.05
C GLU A 420 -19.07 -14.90 25.38
N ILE A 421 -17.82 -14.48 25.62
CA ILE A 421 -17.49 -13.10 25.99
C ILE A 421 -17.35 -12.16 24.77
N LEU A 422 -17.30 -12.70 23.54
CA LEU A 422 -17.22 -11.90 22.33
C LEU A 422 -18.37 -10.88 22.26
N PRO A 423 -18.08 -9.58 22.07
CA PRO A 423 -19.09 -8.54 22.16
C PRO A 423 -20.09 -8.64 21.00
N LEU A 424 -21.37 -8.35 21.27
CA LEU A 424 -22.43 -8.37 20.26
C LEU A 424 -22.27 -7.29 19.17
N THR A 425 -21.36 -6.34 19.34
CA THR A 425 -20.98 -5.36 18.32
C THR A 425 -20.04 -5.93 17.26
N LEU A 426 -19.46 -7.11 17.50
CA LEU A 426 -18.44 -7.71 16.64
C LEU A 426 -19.04 -8.16 15.30
N GLN A 427 -18.44 -7.69 14.20
CA GLN A 427 -18.89 -7.95 12.83
C GLN A 427 -17.83 -8.71 12.02
N TYR A 428 -16.58 -8.69 12.44
CA TYR A 428 -15.49 -9.40 11.79
C TYR A 428 -14.65 -10.11 12.84
N LEU A 429 -14.39 -11.39 12.61
CA LEU A 429 -13.49 -12.20 13.42
C LEU A 429 -12.50 -12.93 12.52
N ASP A 430 -11.20 -12.75 12.77
CA ASP A 430 -10.11 -13.54 12.20
C ASP A 430 -9.37 -14.22 13.34
N LEU A 431 -9.31 -15.54 13.27
CA LEU A 431 -8.73 -16.38 14.31
C LEU A 431 -7.29 -16.81 13.97
N GLY A 432 -6.75 -16.50 12.80
CA GLY A 432 -5.43 -17.03 12.42
C GLY A 432 -5.39 -18.57 12.43
N ASP A 433 -4.21 -19.15 12.64
CA ASP A 433 -3.89 -20.57 12.42
C ASP A 433 -3.96 -21.49 13.65
N ASN A 434 -3.99 -20.95 14.86
CA ASN A 434 -3.77 -21.73 16.07
C ASN A 434 -5.03 -22.30 16.74
N TRP A 435 -6.23 -22.03 16.21
CA TRP A 435 -7.50 -22.44 16.83
C TRP A 435 -8.05 -23.76 16.31
N GLN A 436 -7.32 -24.41 15.41
CA GLN A 436 -7.82 -25.59 14.72
C GLN A 436 -8.32 -26.70 15.66
N PRO A 437 -7.67 -27.03 16.80
CA PRO A 437 -8.12 -28.12 17.65
C PRO A 437 -9.47 -27.88 18.34
N CYS A 438 -9.86 -26.61 18.56
CA CYS A 438 -11.04 -26.24 19.36
C CYS A 438 -12.01 -25.32 18.60
N ILE A 439 -11.88 -25.24 17.28
CA ILE A 439 -12.69 -24.31 16.46
C ILE A 439 -14.18 -24.64 16.53
N ASP A 440 -14.54 -25.92 16.67
CA ASP A 440 -15.93 -26.36 16.84
C ASP A 440 -16.54 -25.85 18.15
N ILE A 441 -15.76 -25.81 19.23
CA ILE A 441 -16.19 -25.29 20.53
C ILE A 441 -16.43 -23.78 20.42
N LEU A 442 -15.49 -23.06 19.80
CA LEU A 442 -15.64 -21.62 19.57
C LEU A 442 -16.89 -21.31 18.74
N LEU A 443 -17.08 -22.02 17.63
CA LEU A 443 -18.23 -21.84 16.75
C LEU A 443 -19.54 -22.20 17.44
N SER A 444 -19.58 -23.26 18.25
CA SER A 444 -20.81 -23.69 18.93
C SER A 444 -21.25 -22.73 20.03
N HIS A 445 -20.33 -22.02 20.70
CA HIS A 445 -20.65 -21.06 21.77
C HIS A 445 -20.70 -19.58 21.33
N CYS A 446 -20.17 -19.24 20.15
CA CYS A 446 -20.13 -17.85 19.67
C CYS A 446 -21.53 -17.32 19.31
N ASN A 447 -21.91 -16.22 19.96
CA ASN A 447 -23.18 -15.51 19.75
C ASN A 447 -23.03 -14.16 19.03
N ALA A 448 -21.80 -13.75 18.70
CA ALA A 448 -21.54 -12.49 18.01
C ALA A 448 -22.13 -12.49 16.58
N PRO A 449 -22.82 -11.41 16.13
CA PRO A 449 -23.45 -11.33 14.82
C PRO A 449 -22.43 -11.01 13.71
N LEU A 450 -21.51 -11.93 13.47
CA LEU A 450 -20.43 -11.80 12.50
C LEU A 450 -20.99 -11.65 11.08
N LYS A 451 -20.47 -10.67 10.33
CA LYS A 451 -20.68 -10.54 8.88
C LYS A 451 -19.60 -11.27 8.08
N LYS A 452 -18.40 -11.37 8.67
CA LYS A 452 -17.20 -11.99 8.07
C LYS A 452 -16.48 -12.81 9.13
N LEU A 453 -16.13 -14.04 8.80
CA LEU A 453 -15.32 -14.93 9.64
C LEU A 453 -14.14 -15.42 8.82
N LEU A 454 -12.92 -15.34 9.36
CA LEU A 454 -11.74 -15.97 8.80
C LEU A 454 -11.27 -17.12 9.69
N ILE A 455 -11.03 -18.26 9.04
CA ILE A 455 -10.52 -19.48 9.65
C ILE A 455 -9.36 -20.01 8.82
N TYR A 456 -8.43 -20.72 9.47
CA TYR A 456 -7.24 -21.17 8.78
C TYR A 456 -7.49 -22.35 7.85
N CYS A 457 -8.10 -23.43 8.34
CA CYS A 457 -8.39 -24.61 7.55
C CYS A 457 -9.64 -25.37 8.04
N LEU A 458 -10.19 -26.23 7.19
CA LEU A 458 -11.30 -27.13 7.49
C LEU A 458 -10.87 -28.54 7.11
N ASN A 459 -10.39 -29.29 8.09
CA ASN A 459 -9.70 -30.56 7.86
C ASN A 459 -10.43 -31.77 8.45
N ASP A 460 -11.54 -31.56 9.17
CA ASP A 460 -12.30 -32.61 9.83
C ASP A 460 -13.81 -32.35 9.71
N GLU A 461 -14.59 -33.43 9.68
CA GLU A 461 -16.05 -33.44 9.63
C GLU A 461 -16.65 -32.73 10.85
N LYS A 462 -16.03 -32.90 12.03
CA LYS A 462 -16.44 -32.23 13.28
C LYS A 462 -16.48 -30.70 13.12
N HIS A 463 -15.40 -30.11 12.59
CA HIS A 463 -15.29 -28.66 12.39
C HIS A 463 -16.23 -28.15 11.30
N THR A 464 -16.41 -28.96 10.24
CA THR A 464 -17.32 -28.65 9.14
C THR A 464 -18.76 -28.59 9.63
N ARG A 465 -19.20 -29.56 10.43
CA ARG A 465 -20.54 -29.58 11.02
C ARG A 465 -20.77 -28.38 11.94
N ALA A 466 -19.81 -28.07 12.81
CA ALA A 466 -19.89 -26.90 13.68
C ALA A 466 -19.97 -25.59 12.88
N LEU A 467 -19.25 -25.47 11.77
CA LEU A 467 -19.34 -24.32 10.88
C LEU A 467 -20.72 -24.20 10.20
N ILE A 468 -21.27 -25.32 9.72
CA ILE A 468 -22.62 -25.32 9.11
C ILE A 468 -23.66 -24.88 10.14
N GLU A 469 -23.63 -25.44 11.35
CA GLU A 469 -24.53 -25.07 12.44
C GLU A 469 -24.38 -23.59 12.82
N PHE A 470 -23.15 -23.10 12.91
CA PHE A 470 -22.86 -21.70 13.15
C PHE A 470 -23.42 -20.80 12.06
N CYS A 471 -23.22 -21.15 10.79
CA CYS A 471 -23.78 -20.41 9.65
C CYS A 471 -25.31 -20.35 9.66
N ILE A 472 -25.97 -21.45 10.04
CA ILE A 472 -27.44 -21.51 10.15
C ILE A 472 -27.94 -20.62 11.29
N ARG A 473 -27.25 -20.64 12.45
CA ARG A 473 -27.59 -19.83 13.63
C ARG A 473 -27.28 -18.35 13.42
N ASN A 474 -26.14 -18.05 12.80
CA ASN A 474 -25.61 -16.71 12.61
C ASN A 474 -26.11 -16.07 11.32
N LYS A 475 -27.35 -15.58 11.36
CA LYS A 475 -28.04 -14.99 10.19
C LYS A 475 -27.36 -13.73 9.62
N ALA A 476 -26.40 -13.13 10.32
CA ALA A 476 -25.69 -11.94 9.88
C ALA A 476 -24.48 -12.26 8.98
N LEU A 477 -24.05 -13.53 8.94
CA LEU A 477 -22.85 -13.96 8.25
C LEU A 477 -23.04 -13.93 6.73
N ASN A 478 -22.11 -13.26 6.04
CA ASN A 478 -22.12 -13.14 4.58
C ASN A 478 -20.94 -13.89 3.95
N TYR A 479 -19.79 -13.93 4.64
CA TYR A 479 -18.55 -14.50 4.10
C TYR A 479 -17.81 -15.33 5.14
N VAL A 480 -17.33 -16.49 4.71
CA VAL A 480 -16.33 -17.28 5.42
C VAL A 480 -15.07 -17.34 4.56
N GLY A 481 -13.97 -16.80 5.09
CA GLY A 481 -12.67 -16.80 4.47
C GLY A 481 -11.83 -17.94 4.99
N ILE A 482 -11.32 -18.78 4.09
CA ILE A 482 -10.45 -19.90 4.47
C ILE A 482 -9.03 -19.58 3.99
N CYS A 483 -8.05 -19.62 4.90
CA CYS A 483 -6.65 -19.33 4.54
C CYS A 483 -6.05 -20.41 3.65
N LYS A 484 -6.19 -21.68 4.03
CA LYS A 484 -5.83 -22.84 3.21
C LYS A 484 -6.95 -23.27 2.28
N TYR A 485 -7.46 -22.31 1.49
CA TYR A 485 -8.57 -22.57 0.58
C TYR A 485 -8.22 -23.61 -0.50
N SER A 486 -6.95 -23.69 -0.94
CA SER A 486 -6.48 -24.69 -1.91
C SER A 486 -6.58 -26.12 -1.40
N ASP A 487 -6.57 -26.30 -0.09
CA ASP A 487 -6.52 -27.60 0.58
C ASP A 487 -7.93 -28.06 0.99
N LEU A 488 -8.96 -27.26 0.66
CA LEU A 488 -10.35 -27.55 0.98
C LEU A 488 -10.89 -28.65 0.06
N ASP A 489 -11.42 -29.72 0.65
CA ASP A 489 -12.10 -30.78 -0.10
C ASP A 489 -13.34 -30.22 -0.83
N GLU A 490 -13.49 -30.57 -2.12
CA GLU A 490 -14.63 -30.14 -2.91
C GLU A 490 -15.97 -30.63 -2.36
N ASN A 491 -16.01 -31.81 -1.74
CA ASN A 491 -17.22 -32.37 -1.14
C ASN A 491 -17.64 -31.53 0.07
N PHE A 492 -16.70 -31.14 0.92
CA PHE A 492 -17.00 -30.25 2.06
C PHE A 492 -17.47 -28.89 1.59
N ARG A 493 -16.81 -28.32 0.58
CA ARG A 493 -17.26 -27.05 0.00
C ARG A 493 -18.70 -27.15 -0.49
N LYS A 494 -19.04 -28.20 -1.26
CA LYS A 494 -20.40 -28.43 -1.76
C LYS A 494 -21.39 -28.67 -0.62
N GLU A 495 -20.97 -29.34 0.45
CA GLU A 495 -21.82 -29.58 1.62
C GLU A 495 -22.18 -28.28 2.34
N VAL A 496 -21.20 -27.41 2.61
CA VAL A 496 -21.45 -26.11 3.25
C VAL A 496 -22.29 -25.21 2.33
N GLU A 497 -21.95 -25.13 1.04
CA GLU A 497 -22.71 -24.35 0.05
C GLU A 497 -24.15 -24.87 -0.13
N ALA A 498 -24.39 -26.19 0.01
CA ALA A 498 -25.72 -26.78 -0.07
C ALA A 498 -26.60 -26.45 1.15
N HIS A 499 -26.01 -26.37 2.34
CA HIS A 499 -26.75 -26.08 3.57
C HIS A 499 -26.90 -24.58 3.84
N VAL A 500 -26.06 -23.74 3.22
CA VAL A 500 -25.99 -22.30 3.52
C VAL A 500 -25.97 -21.46 2.24
N VAL A 501 -27.16 -21.17 1.71
CA VAL A 501 -27.34 -20.44 0.43
C VAL A 501 -26.87 -18.97 0.49
N ASN A 502 -26.79 -18.38 1.69
CA ASN A 502 -26.51 -16.95 1.87
C ASN A 502 -25.08 -16.63 2.33
N VAL A 503 -24.23 -17.65 2.55
CA VAL A 503 -22.84 -17.45 3.00
C VAL A 503 -21.89 -17.86 1.90
N ALA A 504 -21.02 -16.95 1.47
CA ALA A 504 -20.01 -17.23 0.46
C ALA A 504 -18.72 -17.76 1.11
N LEU A 505 -18.30 -18.98 0.72
CA LEU A 505 -16.98 -19.51 1.05
C LEU A 505 -15.95 -19.04 0.03
N VAL A 506 -14.97 -18.25 0.48
CA VAL A 506 -13.97 -17.64 -0.39
C VAL A 506 -12.55 -17.81 0.17
N PRO A 507 -11.51 -17.74 -0.67
CA PRO A 507 -10.15 -17.59 -0.16
C PRO A 507 -10.06 -16.34 0.73
N SER A 508 -9.37 -16.44 1.87
CA SER A 508 -9.22 -15.32 2.81
C SER A 508 -8.69 -14.04 2.14
N ALA A 509 -7.79 -14.18 1.16
CA ALA A 509 -7.25 -13.08 0.36
C ALA A 509 -8.31 -12.28 -0.43
N ARG A 510 -9.52 -12.82 -0.62
CA ARG A 510 -10.65 -12.11 -1.26
C ARG A 510 -11.52 -11.34 -0.27
N ILE A 511 -11.38 -11.59 1.03
CA ILE A 511 -12.07 -10.82 2.06
C ILE A 511 -11.30 -9.54 2.29
N VAL A 512 -11.64 -8.51 1.51
CA VAL A 512 -11.10 -7.17 1.73
C VAL A 512 -11.77 -6.59 2.98
N VAL A 513 -10.95 -6.22 3.95
CA VAL A 513 -11.33 -5.35 5.05
C VAL A 513 -10.99 -3.95 4.59
N ASN A 514 -11.99 -3.06 4.50
CA ASN A 514 -11.70 -1.65 4.28
C ASN A 514 -11.06 -1.13 5.58
N PHE A 515 -9.73 -1.05 5.56
CA PHE A 515 -8.91 -0.47 6.63
C PHE A 515 -9.17 1.01 6.75
#